data_AF-A0A0Q5Z8E1-F1
#
_entry.id   AF-A0A0Q5Z8E1-F1
#
_cell.length_a   1.000
_cell.length_b   1.000
_cell.length_c   1.000
_cell.angle_alpha   90.00
_cell.angle_beta   90.00
_cell.angle_gamma   90.00
#
_symmetry.space_group_name_H-M   'P 1'
#
loop_
_entity.id
_entity.type
_entity.pdbx_description
1 polymer ?
#
loop_
_entity_poly.entity_id
_entity_poly.type
_entity_poly.pdbx_seq_one_letter_code
_entity_poly.pdbx_strand_id
1 'polypeptide(L)' 'MHIFQVRQNSTGAILWTGSAQDEEAALQAMAHDAGHVGAETIPETISDGGLTVERIEPKDA' A
#
# COMPACT_ATOMS: atom_id res chain seq x y z
N MET A 1 4.85 5.32 -14.07
CA MET A 1 4.64 5.56 -12.63
C MET A 1 3.24 6.08 -12.44
N HIS A 2 2.50 5.46 -11.53
CA HIS A 2 1.13 5.82 -11.19
C HIS A 2 1.03 6.09 -9.70
N ILE A 3 -0.08 6.65 -9.24
CA ILE A 3 -0.37 6.79 -7.82
C ILE A 3 -1.12 5.54 -7.37
N PHE A 4 -0.69 4.99 -6.24
CA PHE A 4 -1.31 3.84 -5.61
C PHE A 4 -1.75 4.21 -4.20
N GLN A 5 -2.79 3.55 -3.76
CA GLN A 5 -3.26 3.60 -2.39
C GLN A 5 -3.26 2.18 -1.83
N VAL A 6 -2.63 2.00 -0.67
CA VAL A 6 -2.69 0.73 0.06
C VAL A 6 -3.64 0.88 1.24
N ARG A 7 -4.57 -0.07 1.36
CA ARG A 7 -5.61 -0.10 2.39
C ARG A 7 -5.56 -1.39 3.19
N GLN A 8 -5.90 -1.28 4.48
CA GLN A 8 -6.21 -2.41 5.33
C GLN A 8 -7.65 -2.88 5.04
N ASN A 9 -7.84 -4.17 4.80
CA ASN A 9 -9.15 -4.71 4.41
C ASN A 9 -10.16 -4.74 5.55
N SER A 10 -9.71 -5.03 6.78
CA SER A 10 -10.59 -5.15 7.96
C SER A 10 -11.28 -3.83 8.33
N THR A 11 -10.57 -2.72 8.24
CA THR A 11 -11.05 -1.40 8.67
C THR A 11 -11.31 -0.44 7.51
N GLY A 12 -10.76 -0.73 6.32
CA GLY A 12 -10.72 0.21 5.20
C GLY A 12 -9.71 1.35 5.37
N ALA A 13 -8.89 1.34 6.44
CA ALA A 13 -7.92 2.38 6.70
C ALA A 13 -6.89 2.50 5.56
N ILE A 14 -6.58 3.74 5.17
CA ILE A 14 -5.51 4.04 4.22
C ILE A 14 -4.19 4.00 4.98
N LEU A 15 -3.32 3.06 4.64
CA LEU A 15 -2.01 2.93 5.26
C LEU A 15 -0.95 3.73 4.52
N TRP A 16 -1.11 3.89 3.20
CA TRP A 16 -0.14 4.60 2.37
C TRP A 16 -0.77 5.11 1.08
N THR A 17 -0.25 6.22 0.58
CA THR A 17 -0.53 6.75 -0.74
C THR A 17 0.74 7.34 -1.31
N GLY A 18 1.10 6.93 -2.53
CA GLY A 18 2.34 7.38 -3.15
C GLY A 18 2.49 6.87 -4.57
N SER A 19 3.60 7.23 -5.20
CA SER A 19 3.87 6.83 -6.58
C SER A 19 4.72 5.57 -6.65
N ALA A 20 4.31 4.63 -7.49
CA ALA A 20 5.04 3.38 -7.74
C ALA A 20 4.96 2.97 -9.22
N GLN A 21 5.73 1.95 -9.60
CA GLN A 21 5.71 1.39 -10.94
C GLN A 21 4.49 0.48 -11.15
N ASP A 22 4.19 -0.34 -10.15
CA ASP A 22 3.10 -1.32 -10.10
C ASP A 22 2.68 -1.57 -8.64
N GLU A 23 1.75 -2.50 -8.43
CA GLU A 23 1.19 -2.82 -7.11
C GLU A 23 2.22 -3.42 -6.14
N GLU A 24 3.14 -4.25 -6.65
CA GLU A 24 4.20 -4.86 -5.83
C GLU A 24 5.19 -3.79 -5.37
N ALA A 25 5.62 -2.91 -6.27
CA ALA A 25 6.46 -1.77 -5.94
C ALA A 25 5.79 -0.83 -4.94
N ALA A 26 4.47 -0.67 -4.99
CA ALA A 26 3.72 0.13 -4.02
C ALA A 26 3.73 -0.51 -2.62
N LEU A 27 3.58 -1.83 -2.51
CA LEU A 27 3.69 -2.55 -1.23
C LEU A 27 5.10 -2.44 -0.64
N GLN A 28 6.13 -2.62 -1.47
CA GLN A 28 7.52 -2.50 -1.04
C GLN A 28 7.85 -1.08 -0.59
N ALA A 29 7.37 -0.06 -1.31
CA ALA A 29 7.53 1.34 -0.93
C ALA A 29 6.84 1.64 0.40
N MET A 30 5.60 1.17 0.59
CA MET A 30 4.88 1.33 1.85
C MET A 30 5.60 0.66 3.02
N ALA A 31 6.09 -0.57 2.84
CA ALA A 31 6.87 -1.27 3.85
C ALA A 31 8.14 -0.47 4.20
N HIS A 32 8.89 -0.05 3.18
CA HIS A 32 10.11 0.73 3.35
C HIS A 32 9.86 2.03 4.12
N ASP A 33 8.83 2.81 3.75
CA ASP A 33 8.48 4.06 4.42
C ASP A 33 8.06 3.85 5.88
N ALA A 34 7.45 2.70 6.19
CA ALA A 34 7.12 2.29 7.55
C ALA A 34 8.31 1.71 8.34
N GLY A 35 9.50 1.64 7.74
CA GLY A 35 10.73 1.14 8.36
C GLY A 35 10.93 -0.37 8.28
N HIS A 36 10.18 -1.04 7.41
CA HIS A 36 10.25 -2.47 7.17
C HIS A 36 11.21 -2.79 6.00
N VAL A 37 11.87 -3.95 6.08
CA VAL A 37 12.81 -4.40 5.03
C VAL A 37 12.06 -4.82 3.76
N GLY A 38 10.83 -5.29 3.92
CA GLY A 38 9.93 -5.69 2.85
C GLY A 38 8.51 -5.92 3.36
N ALA A 39 7.56 -6.05 2.44
CA ALA A 39 6.13 -6.21 2.74
C ALA A 39 5.83 -7.45 3.60
N GLU A 40 6.63 -8.51 3.49
CA GLU A 40 6.55 -9.73 4.29
C GLU A 40 6.89 -9.53 5.77
N THR A 41 7.53 -8.41 6.12
CA THR A 41 7.89 -8.08 7.50
C THR A 41 6.87 -7.17 8.19
N ILE A 42 5.79 -6.81 7.49
CA ILE A 42 4.68 -6.04 8.05
C ILE A 42 3.94 -6.93 9.06
N PRO A 43 3.73 -6.48 10.31
CA PRO A 43 3.00 -7.23 11.32
C PRO A 43 1.60 -7.63 10.85
N GLU A 44 1.17 -8.86 11.18
CA GLU A 44 -0.18 -9.33 10.86
C GLU A 44 -1.28 -8.44 11.45
N THR A 45 -0.99 -7.76 12.57
CA THR A 45 -1.92 -6.78 13.17
C THR A 45 -2.13 -5.53 12.32
N ILE A 46 -1.16 -5.17 11.47
CA ILE A 46 -1.29 -4.07 10.49
C ILE A 46 -1.97 -4.57 9.24
N SER A 47 -1.64 -5.77 8.77
CA SER A 47 -2.30 -6.35 7.59
C SER A 47 -3.68 -6.93 7.89
N ASP A 48 -4.15 -6.95 9.15
CA ASP A 48 -5.41 -7.55 9.63
C ASP A 48 -6.53 -7.59 8.57
N GLY A 49 -6.90 -8.80 8.13
CA GLY A 49 -7.87 -9.04 7.04
C GLY A 49 -7.31 -8.98 5.61
N GLY A 50 -6.00 -8.77 5.46
CA GLY A 50 -5.29 -8.55 4.20
C GLY A 50 -5.10 -7.06 3.84
N LEU A 51 -4.26 -6.83 2.84
CA LEU A 51 -4.04 -5.52 2.23
C LEU A 51 -4.61 -5.50 0.81
N THR A 52 -5.19 -4.36 0.43
CA THR A 52 -5.58 -4.09 -0.96
C THR A 52 -4.74 -2.94 -1.49
N VAL A 53 -4.22 -3.12 -2.70
CA VAL A 53 -3.44 -2.12 -3.42
C VAL A 53 -4.22 -1.72 -4.65
N GLU A 54 -4.54 -0.43 -4.76
CA GLU A 54 -5.30 0.08 -5.90
C GLU A 54 -4.55 1.22 -6.55
N ARG A 55 -4.39 1.16 -7.87
CA ARG A 55 -4.00 2.30 -8.67
C ARG A 55 -5.15 3.32 -8.63
N ILE A 56 -4.84 4.55 -8.25
CA ILE A 56 -5.79 5.65 -8.28
C ILE A 56 -5.46 6.58 -9.44
N GLU A 57 -6.45 6.79 -10.31
CA GLU A 57 -6.37 7.84 -11.32
C GLU A 57 -6.83 9.17 -10.70
N PRO A 58 -6.16 10.28 -11.02
CA PRO A 58 -6.74 11.59 -10.78
C PRO A 58 -8.11 11.65 -11.43
N LYS A 59 -9.08 12.26 -10.75
CA LYS A 59 -10.49 12.27 -11.18
C LYS A 59 -10.73 12.96 -12.54
N ASP A 60 -9.70 13.55 -13.16
CA ASP A 60 -9.79 14.34 -14.40
C ASP A 60 -8.54 14.20 -15.32
N ALA A 61 -7.88 13.02 -15.34
CA ALA A 61 -6.71 12.76 -16.20
C ALA A 61 -7.06 12.22 -17.59
#